data_AF-A0A0D0DU21-F1
#
_entry.id   AF-A0A0D0DU21-F1
#
_cell.length_a   1.000
_cell.length_b   1.000
_cell.length_c   1.000
_cell.angle_alpha   90.00
_cell.angle_beta   90.00
_cell.angle_gamma   90.00
#
_symmetry.space_group_name_H-M   'P 1'
#
loop_
_entity.id
_entity.type
_entity.pdbx_description
1 polymer ?
#
loop_
_entity_poly.entity_id
_entity_poly.type
_entity_poly.pdbx_seq_one_letter_code
_entity_poly.pdbx_strand_id
1 'polypeptide(L)'
;VEEQLGIFLYTCVTGLSSCHVGERFQHPPDTVTRYFKQLLFLFSSSLFYTTQVQLPTNKTPISAMILDYPCFCLFDQCIGAVDSIHIHISPSLSEHNTMCNHKGFLSQNCLFICNINFCLH
;
A
#
# COMPACT_ATOMS: atom_id res chain seq x y z
N VAL A 1 15.88 -19.27 -3.00
CA VAL A 1 15.34 -18.12 -2.25
C VAL A 1 15.41 -16.85 -3.08
N GLU A 2 16.57 -16.48 -3.64
CA GLU A 2 16.72 -15.26 -4.47
C GLU A 2 15.75 -15.20 -5.67
N GLU A 3 15.63 -16.28 -6.44
CA GLU A 3 14.70 -16.33 -7.57
C GLU A 3 13.23 -16.17 -7.15
N GLN A 4 12.82 -16.81 -6.05
CA GLN A 4 11.47 -16.69 -5.51
C GLN A 4 11.18 -15.23 -5.13
N LEU A 5 12.14 -14.57 -4.46
CA LEU A 5 12.05 -13.16 -4.10
C LEU A 5 11.93 -12.29 -5.34
N GLY A 6 12.73 -12.57 -6.37
CA GLY A 6 12.66 -11.90 -7.67
C GLY A 6 11.28 -12.03 -8.31
N ILE A 7 10.70 -13.24 -8.31
CA ILE A 7 9.35 -13.50 -8.84
C ILE A 7 8.30 -12.71 -8.06
N PHE A 8 8.37 -12.70 -6.73
CA PHE A 8 7.43 -11.95 -5.89
C PHE A 8 7.50 -10.44 -6.17
N LEU A 9 8.70 -9.85 -6.09
CA LEU A 9 8.90 -8.42 -6.34
C LEU A 9 8.50 -8.02 -7.75
N TYR A 10 8.86 -8.82 -8.75
CA TYR A 10 8.48 -8.58 -10.13
C TYR A 10 6.96 -8.59 -10.31
N THR A 11 6.27 -9.58 -9.73
CA THR A 11 4.80 -9.67 -9.78
C THR A 11 4.14 -8.45 -9.12
N CYS A 12 4.64 -8.00 -7.97
CA CYS A 12 4.12 -6.82 -7.27
C CYS A 12 4.31 -5.52 -8.07
N VAL A 13 5.45 -5.35 -8.74
CA VAL A 13 5.76 -4.14 -9.50
C VAL A 13 5.01 -4.08 -10.82
N THR A 14 4.87 -5.20 -11.53
CA THR A 14 4.30 -5.19 -12.88
C THR A 14 2.81 -5.53 -12.93
N GLY A 15 2.25 -6.16 -11.89
CA GLY A 15 0.85 -6.60 -11.88
C GLY A 15 0.51 -7.60 -13.00
N LEU A 16 1.51 -8.31 -13.53
CA LEU A 16 1.33 -9.23 -14.64
C LEU A 16 0.71 -10.56 -14.17
N SER A 17 0.03 -11.25 -15.09
CA SER A 17 -0.47 -12.59 -14.82
C SER A 17 0.66 -13.58 -14.56
N SER A 18 0.37 -14.66 -13.81
CA SER A 18 1.34 -15.71 -13.52
C SER A 18 1.88 -16.39 -14.79
N CYS A 19 1.13 -16.39 -15.89
CA CYS A 19 1.61 -16.85 -17.19
C CYS A 19 2.75 -15.97 -17.73
N HIS A 20 2.56 -14.65 -17.81
CA HIS A 20 3.59 -13.74 -18.31
C HIS A 20 4.83 -13.69 -17.40
N VAL A 21 4.62 -13.77 -16.08
CA VAL A 21 5.73 -13.90 -15.14
C VAL A 21 6.45 -15.25 -15.35
N GLY A 22 5.70 -16.33 -15.57
CA GLY A 22 6.24 -17.65 -15.87
C GLY A 22 7.11 -17.67 -17.12
N GLU A 23 6.68 -17.02 -18.20
CA GLU A 23 7.48 -16.85 -19.42
C GLU A 23 8.80 -16.12 -19.16
N ARG A 24 8.79 -15.06 -18.33
CA ARG A 24 10.01 -14.32 -18.01
C ARG A 24 11.00 -15.14 -17.19
N PHE A 25 10.52 -15.88 -16.20
CA PHE A 25 11.36 -16.66 -15.29
C PHE A 25 11.53 -18.12 -15.73
N GLN A 26 10.98 -18.50 -16.89
CA GLN A 26 11.00 -19.87 -17.43
C GLN A 26 10.41 -20.91 -16.46
N HIS A 27 9.31 -20.55 -15.80
CA HIS A 27 8.58 -21.40 -14.86
C HIS A 27 7.12 -21.59 -15.25
N PRO A 28 6.50 -22.73 -14.92
CA PRO A 28 5.06 -22.91 -15.05
C PRO A 28 4.28 -21.87 -14.21
N PRO A 29 3.08 -21.43 -14.65
CA PRO A 29 2.26 -20.48 -13.90
C PRO A 29 1.94 -20.93 -12.47
N ASP A 30 1.82 -22.25 -12.26
CA ASP A 30 1.60 -22.84 -10.94
C ASP A 30 2.79 -22.62 -9.99
N THR A 31 4.01 -22.71 -10.51
CA THR A 31 5.24 -22.49 -9.72
C THR A 31 5.36 -21.02 -9.35
N VAL A 32 5.07 -20.10 -10.27
CA VAL A 32 5.01 -18.66 -10.00
C VAL A 32 4.00 -18.37 -8.89
N THR A 33 2.79 -18.91 -9.02
CA THR A 33 1.71 -18.71 -8.04
C THR A 33 2.10 -19.26 -6.67
N ARG A 34 2.75 -20.44 -6.63
CA ARG A 34 3.24 -21.05 -5.39
C ARG A 34 4.29 -20.18 -4.71
N TYR A 35 5.31 -19.71 -5.45
CA TYR A 35 6.37 -18.87 -4.90
C TYR A 35 5.83 -17.53 -4.43
N PHE A 36 4.94 -16.92 -5.20
CA PHE A 36 4.25 -15.69 -4.80
C PHE A 36 3.51 -15.89 -3.46
N LYS A 37 2.70 -16.95 -3.34
CA LYS A 37 1.97 -17.25 -2.09
C LYS A 37 2.90 -17.49 -0.91
N GLN A 38 3.97 -18.26 -1.09
CA GLN A 38 4.94 -18.54 -0.02
C GLN A 38 5.56 -17.25 0.54
N LEU A 39 5.98 -16.34 -0.33
CA LEU A 39 6.56 -15.07 0.09
C LEU A 39 5.51 -14.10 0.60
N LEU A 40 4.31 -14.09 0.03
CA LEU A 40 3.19 -13.32 0.57
C LEU A 40 2.94 -13.70 2.03
N PHE A 41 2.82 -14.99 2.34
CA PHE A 41 2.62 -15.46 3.71
C PHE A 41 3.80 -15.15 4.63
N LEU A 42 5.03 -15.22 4.13
CA LEU A 42 6.22 -14.88 4.90
C LEU A 42 6.23 -13.39 5.26
N PHE A 43 5.99 -12.51 4.29
CA PHE A 43 5.97 -11.06 4.48
C PHE A 43 4.75 -10.57 5.26
N SER A 44 3.62 -11.26 5.15
CA SER A 44 2.43 -10.99 5.95
C SER A 44 2.45 -11.67 7.32
N SER A 45 3.47 -12.46 7.63
CA SER A 45 3.55 -13.14 8.92
C SER A 45 3.71 -12.09 10.03
N SER A 46 3.03 -12.30 11.17
CA SER A 46 3.09 -11.37 12.29
C SER A 46 4.53 -11.09 12.73
N LEU A 47 5.37 -12.13 12.75
CA LEU A 47 6.79 -11.99 13.11
C LEU A 47 7.54 -11.08 12.12
N PHE A 48 7.41 -11.31 10.81
CA PHE A 48 8.07 -10.46 9.82
C PHE A 48 7.52 -9.03 9.88
N TYR A 49 6.19 -8.89 9.86
CA TYR A 49 5.54 -7.59 9.81
C TYR A 49 5.91 -6.73 11.03
N THR A 50 5.80 -7.27 12.24
CA THR A 50 6.09 -6.50 13.47
C THR A 50 7.57 -6.22 13.70
N THR A 51 8.48 -7.01 13.11
CA THR A 51 9.92 -6.78 13.25
C THR A 51 10.50 -5.89 12.16
N GLN A 52 10.00 -5.99 10.93
CA GLN A 52 10.58 -5.32 9.76
C GLN A 52 9.84 -4.06 9.36
N VAL A 53 8.53 -3.96 9.63
CA VAL A 53 7.69 -2.81 9.25
C VAL A 53 7.57 -1.86 10.44
N GLN A 54 8.09 -0.64 10.28
CA GLN A 54 7.88 0.43 11.23
C GLN A 54 6.82 1.39 10.71
N LEU A 55 5.66 1.38 11.35
CA LEU A 55 4.60 2.33 11.02
C LEU A 55 4.92 3.70 11.64
N PRO A 56 4.69 4.79 10.90
CA PRO A 56 4.88 6.13 11.43
C PRO A 56 3.88 6.38 12.58
N THR A 57 4.37 7.04 13.62
CA THR A 57 3.58 7.59 14.72
C THR A 57 3.39 9.09 14.52
N ASN A 58 2.55 9.72 15.33
CA ASN A 58 2.39 11.18 15.35
C ASN A 58 3.69 11.96 15.66
N LYS A 59 4.73 11.28 16.13
CA LYS A 59 6.07 11.85 16.38
C LYS A 59 7.06 11.58 15.25
N THR A 60 6.69 10.78 14.26
CA THR A 60 7.59 10.43 13.15
C THR A 60 7.65 11.62 12.18
N PRO A 61 8.83 12.21 11.95
CA PRO A 61 8.94 13.33 11.01
C PRO A 61 8.60 12.86 9.60
N ILE A 62 7.97 13.74 8.82
CA ILE A 62 7.72 13.49 7.40
C ILE A 62 9.08 13.39 6.70
N SER A 63 9.25 12.35 5.87
CA SER A 63 10.49 12.13 5.12
C SER A 63 10.80 13.33 4.21
N ALA A 64 12.06 13.75 4.17
CA ALA A 64 12.53 14.79 3.24
C ALA A 64 12.18 14.44 1.78
N MET A 65 12.18 13.16 1.42
CA MET A 65 11.75 12.70 0.10
C MET A 65 10.30 13.08 -0.24
N ILE A 66 9.41 13.18 0.77
CA ILE A 66 8.03 13.62 0.57
C ILE A 66 7.96 15.15 0.53
N LEU A 67 8.70 15.83 1.40
CA LEU A 67 8.68 17.30 1.48
C LEU A 67 9.32 17.97 0.27
N ASP A 68 10.41 17.39 -0.23
CA ASP A 68 11.24 17.99 -1.28
C ASP A 68 10.79 17.62 -2.70
N TYR A 69 9.88 16.65 -2.84
CA TYR A 69 9.42 16.21 -4.15
C TYR A 69 8.28 17.11 -4.67
N PRO A 70 8.48 17.85 -5.78
CA PRO A 70 7.55 18.89 -6.21
C PRO A 70 6.12 18.41 -6.49
N CYS A 71 5.95 17.15 -6.89
CA CYS A 71 4.61 16.60 -7.14
C CYS A 71 3.77 16.45 -5.86
N PHE A 72 4.39 16.40 -4.68
CA PHE A 72 3.65 16.31 -3.41
C PHE A 72 3.22 17.67 -2.88
N CYS A 73 3.86 18.77 -3.30
CA CYS A 73 3.40 20.13 -3.01
C CYS A 73 1.98 20.40 -3.55
N LEU A 74 1.59 19.71 -4.64
CA LEU A 74 0.22 19.77 -5.19
C LEU A 74 -0.84 19.23 -4.22
N PHE A 75 -0.42 18.45 -3.22
CA PHE A 75 -1.26 17.88 -2.19
C PHE A 75 -1.09 18.57 -0.82
N ASP A 76 -0.33 19.66 -0.74
CA ASP A 76 -0.21 20.45 0.49
C ASP A 76 -1.59 21.00 0.88
N GLN A 77 -2.02 20.70 2.10
CA GLN A 77 -3.38 21.01 2.62
C GLN A 77 -4.53 20.43 1.79
N CYS A 78 -4.28 19.46 0.91
CA CYS A 78 -5.32 18.86 0.08
C CYS A 78 -6.24 17.96 0.94
N ILE A 79 -7.54 18.27 0.91
CA ILE A 79 -8.63 17.49 1.57
C ILE A 79 -9.31 16.55 0.54
N GLY A 80 -8.66 16.31 -0.61
CA GLY A 80 -9.22 15.57 -1.76
C GLY A 80 -8.36 14.37 -2.19
N ALA A 81 -9.03 13.34 -2.72
CA ALA A 81 -8.52 11.98 -2.86
C ALA A 81 -8.17 11.54 -4.28
N VAL A 82 -7.35 10.49 -4.39
CA VAL A 82 -7.33 9.54 -5.52
C VAL A 82 -8.23 8.36 -5.12
N ASP A 83 -9.33 8.18 -5.84
CA ASP A 83 -10.46 7.31 -5.50
C ASP A 83 -10.03 5.85 -5.24
N SER A 84 -10.04 5.39 -3.97
CA SER A 84 -9.90 3.95 -3.65
C SER A 84 -10.16 3.53 -2.21
N ILE A 85 -10.13 4.42 -1.20
CA ILE A 85 -10.35 4.03 0.21
C ILE A 85 -11.39 4.93 0.89
N HIS A 86 -12.54 4.34 1.22
CA HIS A 86 -13.58 4.93 2.06
C HIS A 86 -13.41 4.48 3.52
N ILE A 87 -13.12 5.41 4.43
CA ILE A 87 -13.16 5.13 5.87
C ILE A 87 -14.52 5.57 6.41
N HIS A 88 -15.22 4.66 7.08
CA HIS A 88 -16.46 4.99 7.78
C HIS A 88 -16.16 5.95 8.92
N ILE A 89 -16.93 7.02 8.99
CA ILE A 89 -16.81 8.06 9.99
C ILE A 89 -18.15 8.27 10.70
N SER A 90 -18.08 8.66 11.97
CA SER A 90 -19.24 9.03 12.79
C SER A 90 -19.11 10.50 13.22
N PRO A 91 -19.29 11.46 12.29
CA PRO A 91 -19.13 12.88 12.60
C PRO A 91 -20.31 13.42 13.42
N SER A 92 -20.20 14.67 13.87
CA SER A 92 -21.28 15.36 14.56
C SER A 92 -22.47 15.64 13.63
N LEU A 93 -23.67 15.80 14.18
CA LEU A 93 -24.90 16.01 13.39
C LEU A 93 -24.81 17.24 12.46
N SER A 94 -24.03 18.25 12.85
CA SER A 94 -23.77 19.46 12.06
C SER A 94 -22.91 19.23 10.82
N GLU A 95 -22.11 18.16 10.79
CA GLU A 95 -21.15 17.85 9.72
C GLU A 95 -21.62 16.71 8.80
N HIS A 96 -22.75 16.06 9.14
CA HIS A 96 -23.32 14.98 8.33
C HIS A 96 -23.57 15.40 6.88
N ASN A 97 -24.16 16.59 6.67
CA ASN A 97 -24.56 17.05 5.34
C ASN A 97 -23.37 17.28 4.40
N THR A 98 -22.19 17.59 4.92
CA THR A 98 -20.97 17.81 4.14
C THR A 98 -20.17 16.52 3.90
N MET A 99 -20.49 15.43 4.60
CA MET A 99 -19.71 14.17 4.59
C MET A 99 -20.49 12.96 4.06
N CYS A 100 -21.69 13.18 3.50
CA CYS A 100 -22.44 12.15 2.77
C CYS A 100 -21.78 11.88 1.41
N ASN A 101 -21.45 10.63 1.14
CA ASN A 101 -21.07 10.22 -0.21
C ASN A 101 -22.31 10.11 -1.13
N HIS A 102 -22.07 9.95 -2.43
CA HIS A 102 -23.14 9.77 -3.43
C HIS A 102 -24.04 8.53 -3.18
N LYS A 103 -23.62 7.59 -2.33
CA LYS A 103 -24.37 6.39 -1.94
C LYS A 103 -25.12 6.55 -0.60
N GLY A 104 -25.09 7.74 0.01
CA GLY A 104 -25.77 8.02 1.28
C GLY A 104 -25.06 7.49 2.53
N PHE A 105 -23.82 7.00 2.41
CA PHE A 105 -23.01 6.64 3.57
C PHE A 105 -22.13 7.80 4.00
N LEU A 106 -21.92 7.91 5.31
CA LEU A 106 -20.90 8.78 5.89
C LEU A 106 -19.55 8.08 5.74
N SER A 107 -18.75 8.60 4.82
CA SER A 107 -17.43 8.08 4.53
C SER A 107 -16.53 9.22 4.08
N GLN A 108 -15.31 9.24 4.58
CA GLN A 108 -14.30 10.16 4.09
C GLN A 108 -13.33 9.41 3.20
N ASN A 109 -13.05 9.98 2.03
CA ASN A 109 -11.97 9.48 1.17
C ASN A 109 -10.65 9.93 1.78
N CYS A 110 -9.71 9.00 1.96
CA CYS A 110 -8.40 9.31 2.51
C CYS A 110 -7.31 8.99 1.47
N LEU A 111 -6.44 9.95 1.19
CA LEU A 111 -5.19 9.75 0.49
C LEU A 111 -4.06 9.68 1.51
N PHE A 112 -3.32 8.57 1.53
CA PHE A 112 -2.17 8.41 2.40
C PHE A 112 -0.90 8.43 1.55
N ILE A 113 0.02 9.36 1.86
CA ILE A 113 1.36 9.37 1.30
C ILE A 113 2.29 8.95 2.44
N CYS A 114 2.76 7.71 2.38
CA CYS A 114 3.61 7.14 3.41
C CYS A 114 4.95 6.76 2.80
N ASN A 115 6.04 7.11 3.48
CA ASN A 115 7.32 6.43 3.27
C ASN A 115 7.33 5.20 4.18
N ILE A 116 7.59 4.02 3.62
CA ILE A 116 7.68 2.78 4.39
C ILE A 116 9.15 2.49 4.63
N ASN A 117 9.57 2.59 5.88
CA ASN A 117 10.91 2.19 6.29
C ASN A 117 10.91 0.69 6.62
N PHE A 118 11.72 -0.07 5.88
CA PHE A 118 12.06 -1.45 6.22
C PHE A 118 13.37 -1.47 7.00
N CYS A 119 13.35 -1.93 8.24
CA CYS A 119 14.56 -2.12 9.04
C CYS A 119 15.06 -3.55 8.90
N LEU A 120 15.88 -3.79 7.88
CA LEU A 120 16.60 -5.06 7.72
C LEU A 120 17.79 -5.05 8.70
N HIS A 121 17.67 -5.85 9.76
CA HIS A 121 18.75 -6.13 10.73
C HIS A 121 19.58 -7.34 10.32
#